data_AF-A0A2T2RF71-F1
#
_entry.id   AF-A0A2T2RF71-F1
#
_cell.length_a   1.000
_cell.length_b   1.000
_cell.length_c   1.000
_cell.angle_alpha   90.00
_cell.angle_beta   90.00
_cell.angle_gamma   90.00
#
_symmetry.space_group_name_H-M   'P 1'
#
loop_
_entity.id
_entity.type
_entity.pdbx_description
1 polymer ?
#
loop_
_entity_poly.entity_id
_entity_poly.type
_entity_poly.pdbx_seq_one_letter_code
_entity_poly.pdbx_strand_id
1 'polypeptide(L)'
;MENTIPKVDISELSGKTFSQQYQKPGQPVLITGLLDEDAYWSLDDLINTIGDKRVFVRRYGKQRYQQSNQQWQSIGSGIDPIEMPFQAYAELIKNGQAKAEDIYLAKSPLKGTALGETPSLKHLGNKLNLKPVTDYRMYMGHGGHTASLHYDILDIMIF
;
A
#
# COMPACT_ATOMS: atom_id res chain seq x y z
N MET A 1 -15.66 -15.63 21.32
CA MET A 1 -16.02 -14.36 20.65
C MET A 1 -15.37 -14.40 19.29
N GLU A 2 -16.11 -14.16 18.22
CA GLU A 2 -15.52 -14.09 16.89
C GLU A 2 -14.63 -12.85 16.82
N ASN A 3 -13.32 -13.05 16.66
CA ASN A 3 -12.34 -11.98 16.46
C ASN A 3 -12.44 -11.47 15.02
N THR A 4 -13.56 -10.82 14.68
CA THR A 4 -13.77 -10.24 13.36
C THR A 4 -13.46 -8.75 13.38
N ILE A 5 -12.90 -8.25 12.28
CA ILE A 5 -12.71 -6.81 12.07
C ILE A 5 -14.07 -6.24 11.65
N PRO A 6 -14.61 -5.22 12.36
CA PRO A 6 -15.88 -4.62 11.99
C PRO A 6 -15.81 -4.00 10.58
N LYS A 7 -16.89 -4.11 9.83
CA LYS A 7 -17.05 -3.55 8.48
C LYS A 7 -18.15 -2.49 8.52
N VAL A 8 -17.83 -1.26 8.13
CA VAL A 8 -18.73 -0.10 8.24
C VAL A 8 -18.68 0.72 6.96
N ASP A 9 -19.82 1.20 6.49
CA ASP A 9 -19.86 2.11 5.35
C ASP A 9 -19.43 3.53 5.73
N ILE A 10 -18.72 4.23 4.85
CA ILE A 10 -18.25 5.60 5.10
C ILE A 10 -19.40 6.58 5.35
N SER A 11 -20.60 6.30 4.82
CA SER A 11 -21.79 7.14 5.05
C SER A 11 -22.23 7.15 6.51
N GLU A 12 -21.96 6.06 7.25
CA GLU A 12 -22.27 5.91 8.68
C GLU A 12 -21.21 6.59 9.58
N LEU A 13 -20.08 7.00 9.02
CA LEU A 13 -18.97 7.60 9.74
C LEU A 13 -18.95 9.13 9.61
N SER A 14 -18.59 9.75 10.74
CA SER A 14 -18.10 11.11 10.85
C SER A 14 -16.72 11.06 11.49
N GLY A 15 -15.91 12.11 11.35
CA GLY A 15 -14.61 12.15 12.06
C GLY A 15 -14.74 11.94 13.58
N LYS A 16 -15.85 12.39 14.19
CA LYS A 16 -16.11 12.17 15.62
C LYS A 16 -16.40 10.71 15.93
N THR A 17 -17.31 10.07 15.20
CA THR A 17 -17.68 8.67 15.43
C THR A 17 -16.49 7.75 15.14
N PHE A 18 -15.78 7.98 14.03
CA PHE A 18 -14.55 7.26 13.71
C PHE A 18 -13.49 7.38 14.81
N SER A 19 -13.22 8.61 15.28
CA SER A 19 -12.21 8.84 16.30
C SER A 19 -12.55 8.17 17.64
N GLN A 20 -13.82 8.23 18.06
CA GLN A 20 -14.25 7.69 19.35
C GLN A 20 -14.36 6.16 19.35
N GLN A 21 -14.80 5.56 18.24
CA GLN A 21 -15.07 4.12 18.18
C GLN A 21 -13.87 3.30 17.73
N TYR A 22 -13.01 3.84 16.86
CA TYR A 22 -11.93 3.08 16.23
C TYR A 22 -10.54 3.66 16.51
N GLN A 23 -10.32 4.95 16.24
CA GLN A 23 -8.98 5.52 16.31
C GLN A 23 -8.43 5.56 17.74
N LYS A 24 -9.12 6.23 18.68
CA LYS A 24 -8.62 6.38 20.07
C LYS A 24 -8.49 5.05 20.80
N PRO A 25 -9.41 4.08 20.63
CA PRO A 25 -9.24 2.74 21.20
C PRO A 25 -8.15 1.89 20.52
N GLY A 26 -7.63 2.30 19.36
CA GLY A 26 -6.68 1.50 18.58
C GLY A 26 -7.31 0.25 17.96
N GLN A 27 -8.59 0.32 17.59
CA GLN A 27 -9.34 -0.80 17.04
C GLN A 27 -9.35 -0.77 15.50
N PRO A 28 -8.95 -1.86 14.82
CA PRO A 28 -9.03 -1.92 13.37
C PRO A 28 -10.48 -1.91 12.87
N VAL A 29 -10.71 -1.32 11.71
CA VAL A 29 -12.01 -1.26 11.04
C VAL A 29 -11.82 -1.32 9.53
N LEU A 30 -12.68 -2.07 8.84
CA LEU A 30 -12.79 -2.08 7.39
C LEU A 30 -13.86 -1.06 6.97
N ILE A 31 -13.46 -0.02 6.24
CA ILE A 31 -14.38 1.02 5.78
C ILE A 31 -14.73 0.78 4.31
N THR A 32 -16.02 0.70 3.98
CA THR A 32 -16.50 0.63 2.58
C THR A 32 -16.98 1.97 2.06
N GLY A 33 -17.08 2.08 0.73
CA GLY A 33 -17.53 3.31 0.06
C GLY A 33 -16.54 4.47 0.12
N LEU A 34 -15.31 4.21 0.56
CA LEU A 34 -14.30 5.25 0.80
C LEU A 34 -13.65 5.77 -0.49
N LEU A 35 -13.51 4.91 -1.49
CA LEU A 35 -12.90 5.20 -2.79
C LEU A 35 -13.97 5.11 -3.89
N ASP A 36 -13.91 6.01 -4.86
CA ASP A 36 -14.76 6.00 -6.04
C ASP A 36 -14.04 5.35 -7.24
N GLU A 37 -14.69 5.36 -8.41
CA GLU A 37 -14.13 4.77 -9.64
C GLU A 37 -12.82 5.43 -10.10
N ASP A 38 -12.53 6.66 -9.65
CA ASP A 38 -11.29 7.39 -9.93
C ASP A 38 -10.02 6.78 -9.28
N ALA A 39 -10.22 5.84 -8.35
CA ALA A 39 -9.18 5.06 -7.70
C ALA A 39 -9.07 3.62 -8.25
N TYR A 40 -9.81 3.29 -9.32
CA TYR A 40 -9.69 2.01 -10.00
C TYR A 40 -8.62 2.07 -11.10
N TRP A 41 -7.43 1.55 -10.82
CA TRP A 41 -6.29 1.64 -11.75
C TRP A 41 -5.90 0.27 -12.28
N SER A 42 -5.84 0.14 -13.61
CA SER A 42 -5.17 -0.99 -14.25
C SER A 42 -3.65 -0.76 -14.34
N LEU A 43 -2.90 -1.82 -14.62
CA LEU A 43 -1.46 -1.70 -14.85
C LEU A 43 -1.14 -0.79 -16.06
N ASP A 44 -1.99 -0.80 -17.09
CA ASP A 44 -1.82 0.04 -18.27
C ASP A 44 -2.10 1.52 -17.95
N ASP A 45 -3.11 1.82 -17.13
CA ASP A 45 -3.37 3.19 -16.64
C ASP A 45 -2.16 3.73 -15.86
N LEU A 46 -1.56 2.89 -15.02
CA LEU A 46 -0.37 3.26 -14.25
C LEU A 46 0.86 3.48 -15.15
N ILE A 47 1.08 2.63 -16.16
CA ILE A 47 2.16 2.83 -17.13
C ILE A 47 1.96 4.17 -17.86
N ASN A 48 0.74 4.48 -18.31
CA ASN A 48 0.45 5.73 -19.02
C ASN A 48 0.62 6.96 -18.13
N THR A 49 0.34 6.83 -16.83
CA THR A 49 0.35 7.97 -15.89
C THR A 49 1.71 8.22 -15.24
N ILE A 50 2.44 7.15 -14.90
CA ILE A 50 3.69 7.23 -14.12
C ILE A 50 4.82 6.37 -14.69
N GLY A 51 4.72 5.89 -15.94
CA GLY A 51 5.68 4.96 -16.56
C GLY A 51 7.14 5.41 -16.47
N ASP A 52 7.42 6.69 -16.73
CA ASP A 52 8.76 7.26 -16.67
C ASP A 52 9.22 7.62 -15.26
N LYS A 53 8.30 7.60 -14.27
CA LYS A 53 8.64 7.93 -12.89
C LYS A 53 9.60 6.88 -12.34
N ARG A 54 10.70 7.37 -11.75
CA ARG A 54 11.64 6.53 -11.02
C ARG A 54 10.99 6.03 -9.73
N VAL A 55 11.01 4.72 -9.54
CA VAL A 55 10.45 4.02 -8.38
C VAL A 55 11.52 3.12 -7.77
N PHE A 56 11.39 2.89 -6.47
CA PHE A 56 12.25 1.97 -5.73
C PHE A 56 11.56 0.62 -5.56
N VAL A 57 12.25 -0.44 -5.98
CA VAL A 57 11.81 -1.82 -5.78
C VAL A 57 12.81 -2.57 -4.91
N ARG A 58 12.35 -3.59 -4.20
CA ARG A 58 13.21 -4.51 -3.44
C ARG A 58 13.12 -5.89 -4.05
N ARG A 59 14.27 -6.52 -4.24
CA ARG A 59 14.36 -7.92 -4.67
C ARG A 59 14.66 -8.77 -3.45
N TYR A 60 13.65 -9.47 -2.96
CA TYR A 60 13.79 -10.31 -1.78
C TYR A 60 14.39 -11.68 -2.11
N GLY A 61 14.19 -12.17 -3.33
CA GLY A 61 14.62 -13.50 -3.76
C GLY A 61 13.77 -14.62 -3.16
N LYS A 62 13.43 -15.63 -3.96
CA LYS A 62 12.61 -16.76 -3.48
C LYS A 62 13.29 -17.65 -2.44
N GLN A 63 14.61 -17.62 -2.37
CA GLN A 63 15.39 -18.45 -1.44
C GLN A 63 15.00 -18.17 0.02
N ARG A 64 14.54 -16.95 0.35
CA ARG A 64 14.09 -16.64 1.71
C ARG A 64 12.93 -17.52 2.18
N TYR A 65 12.03 -17.91 1.27
CA TYR A 65 10.88 -18.76 1.62
C TYR A 65 11.25 -20.22 1.87
N GLN A 66 12.50 -20.61 1.56
CA GLN A 66 13.03 -21.95 1.86
C GLN A 66 13.64 -22.01 3.28
N GLN A 67 13.71 -20.87 3.98
CA GLN A 67 14.31 -20.72 5.29
C GLN A 67 13.24 -20.34 6.32
N SER A 68 13.50 -20.64 7.60
CA SER A 68 12.66 -20.10 8.68
C SER A 68 12.69 -18.57 8.62
N ASN A 69 11.55 -17.91 8.89
CA ASN A 69 11.48 -16.45 8.94
C ASN A 69 12.43 -15.84 9.99
N GLN A 70 12.86 -16.62 10.99
CA GLN A 70 13.87 -16.24 11.99
C GLN A 70 15.29 -16.13 11.41
N GLN A 71 15.53 -16.70 10.22
CA GLN A 71 16.83 -16.74 9.56
C GLN A 71 16.96 -15.67 8.45
N TRP A 72 15.91 -14.87 8.23
CA TRP A 72 15.94 -13.81 7.22
C TRP A 72 16.90 -12.70 7.65
N GLN A 73 18.06 -12.61 6.97
CA GLN A 73 19.12 -11.65 7.30
C GLN A 73 18.78 -10.20 6.90
N SER A 74 17.79 -10.00 6.03
CA SER A 74 17.31 -8.68 5.62
C SER A 74 15.80 -8.73 5.37
N ILE A 75 15.05 -8.02 6.20
CA ILE A 75 13.59 -7.87 6.08
C ILE A 75 13.24 -6.41 5.87
N GLY A 76 12.20 -6.15 5.07
CA GLY A 76 11.71 -4.80 4.82
C GLY A 76 12.82 -3.85 4.38
N SER A 77 13.14 -2.85 5.20
CA SER A 77 14.14 -1.82 4.93
C SER A 77 15.59 -2.28 4.96
N GLY A 78 15.86 -3.52 5.37
CA GLY A 78 17.21 -4.11 5.31
C GLY A 78 17.64 -4.58 3.91
N ILE A 79 16.77 -4.46 2.90
CA ILE A 79 17.12 -4.75 1.50
C ILE A 79 17.30 -3.44 0.74
N ASP A 80 18.47 -3.33 0.11
CA ASP A 80 18.82 -2.18 -0.72
C ASP A 80 17.80 -1.99 -1.85
N PRO A 81 17.22 -0.80 -1.96
CA PRO A 81 16.28 -0.51 -3.02
C PRO A 81 17.01 -0.37 -4.37
N ILE A 82 16.43 -0.95 -5.41
CA ILE A 82 16.84 -0.76 -6.79
C ILE A 82 15.91 0.28 -7.41
N GLU A 83 16.49 1.34 -7.95
CA GLU A 83 15.73 2.38 -8.64
C GLU A 83 15.56 2.01 -10.13
N MET A 84 14.32 2.08 -10.63
CA MET A 84 14.00 1.85 -12.06
C MET A 84 12.81 2.69 -12.50
N PRO A 85 12.57 2.88 -13.82
CA PRO A 85 11.30 3.47 -14.28
C PRO A 85 10.15 2.54 -13.93
N PHE A 86 8.97 3.08 -13.61
CA PHE A 86 7.80 2.27 -13.30
C PHE A 86 7.43 1.31 -14.45
N GLN A 87 7.57 1.75 -15.71
CA GLN A 87 7.31 0.89 -16.86
C GLN A 87 8.18 -0.38 -16.87
N ALA A 88 9.45 -0.26 -16.48
CA ALA A 88 10.34 -1.43 -16.39
C ALA A 88 9.89 -2.37 -15.27
N TYR A 89 9.42 -1.83 -14.14
CA TYR A 89 8.82 -2.66 -13.10
C TYR A 89 7.53 -3.35 -13.57
N ALA A 90 6.68 -2.65 -14.32
CA ALA A 90 5.46 -3.20 -14.87
C ALA A 90 5.75 -4.34 -15.86
N GLU A 91 6.81 -4.26 -16.66
CA GLU A 91 7.27 -5.37 -17.50
C GLU A 91 7.66 -6.60 -16.68
N LEU A 92 8.36 -6.42 -15.54
CA LEU A 92 8.69 -7.52 -14.61
C LEU A 92 7.44 -8.19 -14.04
N ILE A 93 6.36 -7.43 -13.83
CA ILE A 93 5.06 -7.99 -13.41
C ILE A 93 4.44 -8.77 -14.56
N LYS A 94 4.36 -8.17 -15.75
CA LYS A 94 3.73 -8.77 -16.95
C LYS A 94 4.42 -10.07 -17.39
N ASN A 95 5.74 -10.12 -17.34
CA ASN A 95 6.51 -11.31 -17.74
C ASN A 95 6.71 -12.34 -16.62
N GLY A 96 6.20 -12.07 -15.41
CA GLY A 96 6.29 -12.97 -14.26
C GLY A 96 7.64 -12.97 -13.53
N GLN A 97 8.62 -12.18 -13.95
CA GLN A 97 9.92 -12.08 -13.30
C GLN A 97 9.81 -11.50 -11.88
N ALA A 98 8.89 -10.57 -11.65
CA ALA A 98 8.60 -10.06 -10.32
C ALA A 98 8.18 -11.19 -9.36
N LYS A 99 7.40 -12.17 -9.84
CA LYS A 99 7.08 -13.37 -9.09
C LYS A 99 8.27 -14.31 -8.96
N ALA A 100 9.06 -14.49 -10.02
CA ALA A 100 10.22 -15.37 -10.04
C ALA A 100 11.30 -14.97 -9.01
N GLU A 101 11.50 -13.67 -8.84
CA GLU A 101 12.55 -13.09 -8.00
C GLU A 101 12.03 -12.42 -6.71
N ASP A 102 10.71 -12.48 -6.47
CA ASP A 102 10.05 -11.81 -5.34
C ASP A 102 10.41 -10.32 -5.26
N ILE A 103 10.05 -9.61 -6.33
CA ILE A 103 10.27 -8.19 -6.51
C ILE A 103 9.02 -7.43 -6.07
N TYR A 104 9.23 -6.43 -5.22
CA TYR A 104 8.15 -5.65 -4.63
C TYR A 104 8.47 -4.16 -4.67
N LEU A 105 7.54 -3.38 -5.19
CA LEU A 105 7.58 -1.92 -5.15
C LEU A 105 7.08 -1.48 -3.77
N ALA A 106 7.99 -0.90 -2.99
CA ALA A 106 7.73 -0.48 -1.62
C ALA A 106 7.77 1.03 -1.49
N LYS A 107 6.75 1.61 -0.85
CA LYS A 107 6.75 3.02 -0.40
C LYS A 107 6.98 4.04 -1.53
N SER A 108 6.54 3.74 -2.75
CA SER A 108 6.72 4.67 -3.87
C SER A 108 5.83 5.90 -3.69
N PRO A 109 6.39 7.12 -3.60
CA PRO A 109 5.60 8.31 -3.29
C PRO A 109 4.69 8.68 -4.47
N LEU A 110 3.41 8.93 -4.18
CA LEU A 110 2.46 9.46 -5.16
C LEU A 110 2.46 10.99 -5.22
N LYS A 111 3.13 11.66 -4.27
CA LYS A 111 3.28 13.12 -4.27
C LYS A 111 3.80 13.63 -5.62
N GLY A 112 3.14 14.67 -6.16
CA GLY A 112 3.52 15.29 -7.43
C GLY A 112 3.22 14.43 -8.66
N THR A 113 2.32 13.44 -8.55
CA THR A 113 1.80 12.67 -9.68
C THR A 113 0.31 12.87 -9.80
N ALA A 114 -0.26 12.67 -11.00
CA ALA A 114 -1.71 12.73 -11.17
C ALA A 114 -2.46 11.75 -10.25
N LEU A 115 -1.87 10.58 -9.95
CA LEU A 115 -2.42 9.59 -9.02
C LEU A 115 -2.49 10.10 -7.57
N GLY A 116 -1.50 10.89 -7.14
CA GLY A 116 -1.51 11.52 -5.81
C GLY A 116 -2.55 12.64 -5.69
N GLU A 117 -3.03 13.13 -6.83
CA GLU A 117 -4.01 14.20 -6.92
C GLU A 117 -5.46 13.70 -7.07
N THR A 118 -5.68 12.38 -7.09
CA THR A 118 -6.99 11.73 -7.23
C THR A 118 -7.99 12.28 -6.19
N PRO A 119 -9.18 12.76 -6.64
CA PRO A 119 -10.19 13.35 -5.76
C PRO A 119 -10.57 12.49 -4.55
N SER A 120 -10.84 11.20 -4.73
CA SER A 120 -11.27 10.36 -3.61
C SER A 120 -10.17 10.17 -2.56
N LEU A 121 -8.88 10.23 -2.95
CA LEU A 121 -7.77 10.28 -1.99
C LEU A 121 -7.79 11.60 -1.20
N LYS A 122 -8.00 12.75 -1.86
CA LYS A 122 -8.05 14.05 -1.17
C LYS A 122 -9.23 14.19 -0.22
N HIS A 123 -10.38 13.64 -0.58
CA HIS A 123 -11.61 13.78 0.20
C HIS A 123 -11.62 12.93 1.47
N LEU A 124 -10.82 11.86 1.50
CA LEU A 124 -10.68 10.93 2.62
C LEU A 124 -10.32 11.63 3.94
N GLY A 125 -9.32 12.53 3.89
CA GLY A 125 -8.88 13.29 5.07
C GLY A 125 -10.00 14.15 5.65
N ASN A 126 -10.80 14.76 4.78
CA ASN A 126 -11.89 15.65 5.20
C ASN A 126 -13.03 14.87 5.87
N LYS A 127 -13.46 13.75 5.29
CA LYS A 127 -14.61 12.98 5.79
C LYS A 127 -14.37 12.40 7.19
N LEU A 128 -13.16 11.90 7.43
CA LEU A 128 -12.78 11.29 8.71
C LEU A 128 -12.04 12.25 9.65
N ASN A 129 -11.85 13.52 9.26
CA ASN A 129 -11.08 14.53 9.99
C ASN A 129 -9.65 14.05 10.32
N LEU A 130 -9.00 13.42 9.34
CA LEU A 130 -7.64 12.90 9.45
C LEU A 130 -6.63 13.91 8.93
N LYS A 131 -5.49 13.99 9.62
CA LYS A 131 -4.35 14.80 9.19
C LYS A 131 -3.21 13.85 8.81
N PRO A 132 -2.87 13.71 7.53
CA PRO A 132 -1.81 12.81 7.12
C PRO A 132 -0.47 13.27 7.68
N VAL A 133 0.29 12.34 8.26
CA VAL A 133 1.67 12.57 8.70
C VAL A 133 2.64 12.48 7.52
N THR A 134 2.27 11.73 6.47
CA THR A 134 3.05 11.55 5.25
C THR A 134 2.14 11.60 4.02
N ASP A 135 2.69 11.91 2.86
CA ASP A 135 1.98 11.78 1.57
C ASP A 135 1.62 10.31 1.27
N TYR A 136 0.68 10.10 0.35
CA TYR A 136 0.29 8.77 -0.12
C TYR A 136 1.46 8.02 -0.76
N ARG A 137 1.49 6.71 -0.49
CA ARG A 137 2.51 5.80 -0.99
C ARG A 137 1.84 4.62 -1.67
N MET A 138 2.33 4.29 -2.86
CA MET A 138 1.94 3.08 -3.58
C MET A 138 2.82 1.91 -3.14
N TYR A 139 2.17 0.77 -3.00
CA TYR A 139 2.78 -0.53 -2.78
C TYR A 139 2.24 -1.48 -3.83
N MET A 140 3.10 -2.27 -4.45
CA MET A 140 2.69 -3.22 -5.48
C MET A 140 3.61 -4.43 -5.47
N GLY A 141 3.04 -5.62 -5.57
CA GLY A 141 3.79 -6.88 -5.65
C GLY A 141 3.05 -7.91 -6.47
N HIS A 142 3.74 -9.01 -6.76
CA HIS A 142 3.10 -10.16 -7.41
C HIS A 142 2.15 -10.90 -6.44
N GLY A 143 1.22 -11.67 -6.99
CA GLY A 143 0.41 -12.60 -6.20
C GLY A 143 1.30 -13.60 -5.45
N GLY A 144 1.19 -13.63 -4.12
CA GLY A 144 1.99 -14.48 -3.23
C GLY A 144 3.18 -13.79 -2.55
N HIS A 145 3.43 -12.50 -2.82
CA HIS A 145 4.36 -11.72 -2.00
C HIS A 145 3.84 -11.63 -0.56
N THR A 146 4.73 -11.78 0.42
CA THR A 146 4.37 -11.67 1.84
C THR A 146 5.28 -10.68 2.57
N ALA A 147 4.66 -9.92 3.49
CA ALA A 147 5.36 -9.13 4.49
C ALA A 147 5.44 -9.94 5.80
N SER A 148 6.58 -9.87 6.48
CA SER A 148 6.74 -10.47 7.80
C SER A 148 5.87 -9.75 8.84
N LEU A 149 5.53 -10.44 9.93
CA LEU A 149 4.84 -9.82 11.06
C LEU A 149 5.66 -8.66 11.63
N HIS A 150 5.05 -7.48 11.73
CA HIS A 150 5.61 -6.28 12.32
C HIS A 150 4.48 -5.36 12.81
N TYR A 151 4.85 -4.29 13.51
CA TYR A 151 3.95 -3.20 13.86
C TYR A 151 4.59 -1.88 13.46
N ASP A 152 3.76 -0.90 13.14
CA ASP A 152 4.17 0.48 12.93
C ASP A 152 3.73 1.32 14.13
N ILE A 153 4.47 2.41 14.39
CA ILE A 153 4.21 3.31 15.51
C ILE A 153 3.14 4.38 15.21
N LEU A 154 2.61 4.39 13.98
CA LEU A 154 1.62 5.36 13.50
C LEU A 154 0.34 4.64 13.11
N ASP A 155 -0.78 5.35 13.17
CA ASP A 155 -2.02 4.93 12.51
C ASP A 155 -1.79 4.81 11.00
N ILE A 156 -2.23 3.69 10.41
CA ILE A 156 -2.11 3.42 8.98
C ILE A 156 -3.49 3.23 8.37
N MET A 157 -3.71 3.88 7.24
CA MET A 157 -4.83 3.60 6.36
C MET A 157 -4.30 2.90 5.10
N ILE A 158 -4.89 1.75 4.78
CA ILE A 158 -4.58 0.94 3.60
C ILE A 158 -5.85 0.88 2.75
N PHE A 159 -5.71 1.15 1.45
CA PHE A 159 -6.79 1.14 0.49
C PHE A 159 -6.27 0.70 -0.88
#